data_AF-A0A7V8SUF6-F1
#
_entry.id   AF-A0A7V8SUF6-F1
#
_cell.length_a   1.000
_cell.length_b   1.000
_cell.length_c   1.000
_cell.angle_alpha   90.00
_cell.angle_beta   90.00
_cell.angle_gamma   90.00
#
_symmetry.space_group_name_H-M   'P 1'
#
loop_
_entity.id
_entity.type
_entity.pdbx_description
1 polymer ?
#
loop_
_entity_poly.entity_id
_entity_poly.type
_entity_poly.pdbx_seq_one_letter_code
_entity_poly.pdbx_strand_id
1 'polypeptide(L)'
;MKSAPAAARSRARRHADEAREIRAERAKKARVTARARLKRAGGVLKARLRYAARCIPAAALALPLGVLGLLTTPIGRRLGWTWLMHPGRRLFAAMTGKARADLHNDLLAACRDEAEDEDETEISDRVPRDGSRSGEGADVSAYDGEFGFAEAAAEMEEKAQSFDPDGMMQVLAAIDSFPTGLTSIGNIFKLMIERCDEEYPLDPKVGEALSEVFTLLQQAGEAAEEAGKTFREAHEADIERLEDPRVGEEKWNYNGD
;
A
#
# COMPACT_ATOMS: atom_id res chain seq x y z
N MET A 1 0.21 -63.75 -36.90
CA MET A 1 0.46 -62.72 -35.86
C MET A 1 1.22 -61.52 -36.45
N LYS A 2 0.55 -60.53 -37.05
CA LYS A 2 1.13 -59.21 -37.41
C LYS A 2 0.03 -58.15 -37.44
N SER A 3 -0.25 -57.47 -36.32
CA SER A 3 -1.21 -56.34 -36.27
C SER A 3 -0.94 -55.35 -35.12
N ALA A 4 0.28 -55.29 -34.58
CA ALA A 4 0.64 -54.32 -33.53
C ALA A 4 0.97 -52.87 -34.01
N PRO A 5 1.49 -52.60 -35.23
CA PRO A 5 2.08 -51.28 -35.52
C PRO A 5 1.05 -50.19 -35.89
N ALA A 6 -0.16 -50.55 -36.32
CA ALA A 6 -1.18 -49.58 -36.72
C ALA A 6 -1.85 -48.90 -35.52
N ALA A 7 -2.11 -49.65 -34.45
CA ALA A 7 -2.71 -49.13 -33.22
C ALA A 7 -1.77 -48.20 -32.43
N ALA A 8 -0.46 -48.45 -32.50
CA ALA A 8 0.54 -47.56 -31.89
C ALA A 8 0.62 -46.21 -32.61
N ARG A 9 0.56 -46.20 -33.94
CA ARG A 9 0.61 -44.97 -34.76
C ARG A 9 -0.63 -44.11 -34.60
N SER A 10 -1.82 -44.71 -34.43
CA SER A 10 -3.06 -43.94 -34.20
C SER A 10 -3.09 -43.29 -32.81
N ARG A 11 -2.58 -43.95 -31.78
CA ARG A 11 -2.43 -43.36 -30.43
C ARG A 11 -1.43 -42.21 -30.41
N ALA A 12 -0.28 -42.36 -31.07
CA ALA A 12 0.72 -41.30 -31.17
C ALA A 12 0.18 -40.04 -31.89
N ARG A 13 -0.67 -40.22 -32.91
CA ARG A 13 -1.34 -39.10 -33.59
C ARG A 13 -2.33 -38.39 -32.66
N ARG A 14 -3.17 -39.14 -31.94
CA ARG A 14 -4.13 -38.57 -30.97
C ARG A 14 -3.46 -37.75 -29.88
N HIS A 15 -2.38 -38.25 -29.29
CA HIS A 15 -1.61 -37.47 -28.30
C HIS A 15 -0.95 -36.22 -28.88
N ALA A 16 -0.52 -36.27 -30.14
CA ALA A 16 0.02 -35.09 -30.83
C ALA A 16 -1.08 -34.05 -31.10
N ASP A 17 -2.30 -34.47 -31.40
CA ASP A 17 -3.45 -33.60 -31.63
C ASP A 17 -3.96 -32.99 -30.31
N GLU A 18 -4.08 -33.78 -29.24
CA GLU A 18 -4.40 -33.30 -27.88
C GLU A 18 -3.39 -32.26 -27.38
N ALA A 19 -2.09 -32.51 -27.59
CA ALA A 19 -1.05 -31.56 -27.21
C ALA A 19 -1.12 -30.24 -28.00
N ARG A 20 -1.61 -30.26 -29.25
CA ARG A 20 -1.83 -29.05 -30.05
C ARG A 20 -3.04 -28.25 -29.55
N GLU A 21 -4.10 -28.94 -29.17
CA GLU A 21 -5.31 -28.33 -28.63
C GLU A 21 -5.04 -27.65 -27.28
N ILE A 22 -4.35 -28.33 -26.37
CA ILE A 22 -3.93 -27.77 -25.07
C ILE A 22 -3.05 -26.52 -25.26
N ARG A 23 -2.11 -26.56 -26.22
CA ARG A 23 -1.28 -25.37 -26.54
C ARG A 23 -2.11 -24.24 -27.13
N ALA A 24 -3.09 -24.54 -27.97
CA ALA A 24 -3.98 -23.54 -28.56
C ALA A 24 -4.87 -22.88 -27.49
N GLU A 25 -5.39 -23.65 -26.54
CA GLU A 25 -6.15 -23.14 -25.39
C GLU A 25 -5.30 -22.27 -24.47
N ARG A 26 -4.08 -22.71 -24.13
CA ARG A 26 -3.13 -21.90 -23.36
C ARG A 26 -2.79 -20.60 -24.07
N ALA A 27 -2.60 -20.63 -25.39
CA ALA A 27 -2.35 -19.43 -26.19
C ALA A 27 -3.55 -18.49 -26.22
N LYS A 28 -4.79 -19.02 -26.24
CA LYS A 28 -6.02 -18.20 -26.12
C LYS A 28 -6.11 -17.56 -24.74
N LYS A 29 -5.94 -18.33 -23.66
CA LYS A 29 -5.93 -17.83 -22.27
C LYS A 29 -4.85 -16.75 -22.08
N ALA A 30 -3.64 -16.98 -22.58
CA ALA A 30 -2.54 -16.00 -22.52
C ALA A 30 -2.83 -14.69 -23.29
N ARG A 31 -3.57 -14.75 -24.41
CA ARG A 31 -3.96 -13.54 -25.16
C ARG A 31 -5.04 -12.73 -24.43
N VAL A 32 -5.95 -13.39 -23.72
CA VAL A 32 -6.98 -12.72 -22.92
C VAL A 32 -6.33 -12.00 -21.74
N THR A 33 -5.45 -12.67 -21.01
CA THR A 33 -4.73 -12.06 -19.87
C THR A 33 -3.80 -10.94 -20.31
N ALA A 34 -3.11 -11.07 -21.45
CA ALA A 34 -2.29 -10.01 -22.01
C ALA A 34 -3.10 -8.76 -22.39
N ARG A 35 -4.29 -8.94 -22.98
CA ARG A 35 -5.19 -7.82 -23.32
C ARG A 35 -5.74 -7.13 -22.08
N ALA A 36 -6.06 -7.89 -21.04
CA ALA A 36 -6.48 -7.32 -19.74
C ALA A 36 -5.37 -6.44 -19.14
N ARG A 37 -4.13 -6.95 -19.08
CA ARG A 37 -2.96 -6.18 -18.59
C ARG A 37 -2.70 -4.88 -19.35
N LEU A 38 -2.86 -4.89 -20.67
CA LEU A 38 -2.73 -3.69 -21.51
C LEU A 38 -3.80 -2.64 -21.20
N LYS A 39 -5.05 -3.05 -20.94
CA LYS A 39 -6.12 -2.14 -20.50
C LYS A 39 -5.83 -1.55 -19.12
N ARG A 40 -5.36 -2.37 -18.17
CA ARG A 40 -4.94 -1.96 -16.81
C ARG A 40 -3.87 -0.86 -16.85
N ALA A 41 -2.81 -1.09 -17.62
CA ALA A 41 -1.75 -0.09 -17.81
C ALA A 41 -2.28 1.23 -18.40
N GLY A 42 -3.23 1.15 -19.33
CA GLY A 42 -3.84 2.33 -19.97
C GLY A 42 -4.65 3.21 -19.01
N GLY A 43 -5.39 2.62 -18.06
CA GLY A 43 -6.16 3.35 -17.04
C GLY A 43 -5.26 4.17 -16.12
N VAL A 44 -4.23 3.52 -15.59
CA VAL A 44 -3.20 4.15 -14.72
C VAL A 44 -2.45 5.26 -15.46
N LEU A 45 -2.05 5.01 -16.72
CA LEU A 45 -1.41 6.02 -17.56
C LEU A 45 -2.31 7.24 -17.77
N LYS A 46 -3.60 7.05 -18.04
CA LYS A 46 -4.55 8.14 -18.26
C LYS A 46 -4.82 8.96 -16.99
N ALA A 47 -4.84 8.33 -15.82
CA ALA A 47 -4.96 9.02 -14.53
C ALA A 47 -3.71 9.89 -14.26
N ARG A 48 -2.51 9.33 -14.46
CA ARG A 48 -1.24 10.06 -14.31
C ARG A 48 -1.12 11.23 -15.29
N LEU A 49 -1.59 11.06 -16.52
CA LEU A 49 -1.57 12.13 -17.53
C LEU A 49 -2.48 13.30 -17.15
N ARG A 50 -3.67 13.02 -16.59
CA ARG A 50 -4.60 14.05 -16.09
C ARG A 50 -4.02 14.81 -14.90
N TYR A 51 -3.35 14.10 -13.99
CA TYR A 51 -2.64 14.73 -12.88
C TYR A 51 -1.51 15.65 -13.37
N ALA A 52 -0.66 15.15 -14.27
CA ALA A 52 0.44 15.94 -14.85
C ALA A 52 -0.08 17.20 -15.54
N ALA A 53 -1.17 17.12 -16.31
CA ALA A 53 -1.79 18.26 -16.96
C ALA A 53 -2.26 19.34 -15.96
N ARG A 54 -2.77 18.95 -14.79
CA ARG A 54 -3.19 19.87 -13.72
C ARG A 54 -2.02 20.46 -12.95
N CYS A 55 -0.89 19.76 -12.88
CA CYS A 55 0.32 20.24 -12.20
C CYS A 55 1.13 21.24 -13.02
N ILE A 56 1.02 21.27 -14.36
CA ILE A 56 1.76 22.21 -15.22
C ILE A 56 1.54 23.69 -14.86
N PRO A 57 0.30 24.22 -14.74
CA PRO A 57 0.10 25.62 -14.36
C PRO A 57 0.55 25.90 -12.92
N ALA A 58 0.37 24.92 -12.02
CA ALA A 58 0.82 25.03 -10.65
C ALA A 58 2.36 25.11 -10.55
N ALA A 59 3.07 24.30 -11.33
CA ALA A 59 4.52 24.32 -11.43
C ALA A 59 5.03 25.63 -12.07
N ALA A 60 4.33 26.14 -13.09
CA ALA A 60 4.67 27.40 -13.74
C ALA A 60 4.60 28.61 -12.79
N LEU A 61 3.65 28.62 -11.85
CA LEU A 61 3.53 29.66 -10.82
C LEU A 61 4.46 29.43 -9.63
N ALA A 62 4.68 28.17 -9.24
CA ALA A 62 5.47 27.82 -8.07
C ALA A 62 6.99 27.90 -8.31
N LEU A 63 7.48 27.64 -9.52
CA LEU A 63 8.90 27.75 -9.88
C LEU A 63 9.49 29.16 -9.63
N PRO A 64 8.91 30.26 -10.13
CA PRO A 64 9.45 31.60 -9.88
C PRO A 64 9.39 31.99 -8.40
N LEU A 65 8.33 31.59 -7.68
CA LEU A 65 8.21 31.81 -6.23
C LEU A 65 9.16 30.92 -5.40
N GLY A 66 9.54 29.75 -5.91
CA GLY A 66 10.53 28.86 -5.31
C GLY A 66 11.95 29.38 -5.47
N VAL A 67 12.27 29.97 -6.63
CA VAL A 67 13.55 30.66 -6.87
C VAL A 67 13.66 31.92 -5.98
N LEU A 68 12.57 32.68 -5.83
CA LEU A 68 12.50 33.79 -4.88
C LEU A 68 12.66 33.28 -3.42
N GLY A 69 12.03 32.15 -3.11
CA GLY A 69 12.17 31.43 -1.86
C GLY A 69 13.63 31.07 -1.53
N LEU A 70 14.43 30.66 -2.50
CA LEU A 70 15.85 30.35 -2.29
C LEU A 70 16.65 31.57 -1.80
N LEU A 71 16.28 32.79 -2.21
CA LEU A 71 16.87 34.04 -1.71
C LEU A 71 16.31 34.46 -0.35
N THR A 72 15.02 34.21 -0.07
CA THR A 72 14.36 34.66 1.17
C THR A 72 14.55 33.68 2.34
N THR A 73 14.82 32.41 2.08
CA THR A 73 15.01 31.36 3.10
C THR A 73 16.18 31.64 4.07
N PRO A 74 17.37 32.11 3.65
CA PRO A 74 18.43 32.46 4.60
C PRO A 74 18.09 33.68 5.47
N ILE A 75 17.26 34.60 4.96
CA ILE A 75 16.80 35.79 5.70
C ILE A 75 15.72 35.41 6.70
N GLY A 76 14.76 34.56 6.31
CA GLY A 76 13.72 34.03 7.20
C GLY A 76 14.28 33.19 8.35
N ARG A 77 15.34 32.41 8.08
CA ARG A 77 16.05 31.62 9.12
C ARG A 77 16.75 32.51 10.16
N ARG A 78 17.17 33.72 9.78
CA ARG A 78 17.87 34.68 10.65
C ARG A 78 16.91 35.54 11.49
N LEU A 79 15.66 35.71 11.04
CA LEU A 79 14.61 36.48 11.70
C LEU A 79 13.56 35.61 12.42
N GLY A 80 13.66 34.28 12.36
CA GLY A 80 12.73 33.36 13.02
C GLY A 80 11.33 33.32 12.38
N TRP A 81 11.17 33.84 11.17
CA TRP A 81 9.88 33.92 10.48
C TRP A 81 9.67 32.70 9.58
N THR A 82 9.06 31.66 10.17
CA THR A 82 8.74 30.37 9.52
C THR A 82 7.81 30.52 8.31
N TRP A 83 6.94 31.53 8.30
CA TRP A 83 6.03 31.80 7.18
C TRP A 83 6.73 32.21 5.88
N LEU A 84 7.97 32.70 5.97
CA LEU A 84 8.78 33.13 4.82
C LEU A 84 9.67 32.02 4.26
N MET A 85 9.73 30.87 4.93
CA MET A 85 10.46 29.69 4.48
C MET A 85 9.63 28.93 3.44
N HIS A 86 10.21 28.71 2.26
CA HIS A 86 9.65 27.90 1.16
C HIS A 86 8.25 28.30 0.64
N PRO A 87 7.97 29.58 0.33
CA PRO A 87 6.65 30.03 -0.12
C PRO A 87 6.18 29.31 -1.40
N GLY A 88 7.09 29.04 -2.35
CA GLY A 88 6.77 28.31 -3.57
C GLY A 88 6.31 26.86 -3.35
N ARG A 89 6.88 26.16 -2.36
CA ARG A 89 6.53 24.76 -2.05
C ARG A 89 5.16 24.67 -1.37
N ARG A 90 4.84 25.62 -0.48
CA ARG A 90 3.52 25.72 0.17
C ARG A 90 2.42 26.03 -0.85
N LEU A 91 2.66 26.97 -1.76
CA LEU A 91 1.71 27.30 -2.82
C LEU A 91 1.49 26.12 -3.79
N PHE A 92 2.55 25.43 -4.20
CA PHE A 92 2.43 24.23 -5.02
C PHE A 92 1.62 23.13 -4.31
N ALA A 93 1.89 22.88 -3.03
CA ALA A 93 1.14 21.90 -2.23
C ALA A 93 -0.34 22.26 -2.10
N ALA A 94 -0.65 23.54 -1.84
CA ALA A 94 -2.03 24.02 -1.77
C ALA A 94 -2.77 23.87 -3.11
N MET A 95 -2.12 24.18 -4.23
CA MET A 95 -2.75 24.08 -5.56
C MET A 95 -2.85 22.64 -6.08
N THR A 96 -1.94 21.74 -5.67
CA THR A 96 -1.92 20.36 -6.16
C THR A 96 -2.57 19.37 -5.20
N GLY A 97 -2.90 19.76 -3.97
CA GLY A 97 -3.52 18.88 -2.96
C GLY A 97 -4.80 18.20 -3.46
N LYS A 98 -5.72 18.95 -4.06
CA LYS A 98 -6.95 18.39 -4.65
C LYS A 98 -6.67 17.48 -5.84
N ALA A 99 -5.73 17.87 -6.71
CA ALA A 99 -5.34 17.04 -7.85
C ALA A 99 -4.68 15.71 -7.41
N ARG A 100 -3.97 15.71 -6.28
CA ARG A 100 -3.33 14.52 -5.70
C ARG A 100 -4.36 13.58 -5.06
N ALA A 101 -5.37 14.13 -4.37
CA ALA A 101 -6.51 13.36 -3.87
C ALA A 101 -7.32 12.72 -5.02
N ASP A 102 -7.57 13.47 -6.09
CA ASP A 102 -8.24 12.95 -7.29
C ASP A 102 -7.44 11.81 -7.95
N LEU A 103 -6.10 11.95 -8.06
CA LEU A 103 -5.25 10.88 -8.59
C LEU A 103 -5.31 9.62 -7.71
N HIS A 104 -5.27 9.79 -6.39
CA HIS A 104 -5.36 8.67 -5.46
C HIS A 104 -6.69 7.92 -5.59
N ASN A 105 -7.81 8.65 -5.66
CA ASN A 105 -9.14 8.07 -5.87
C ASN A 105 -9.27 7.40 -7.25
N ASP A 106 -8.73 8.00 -8.32
CA ASP A 106 -8.71 7.41 -9.66
C ASP A 106 -7.90 6.10 -9.71
N LEU A 107 -6.81 6.00 -8.93
CA LEU A 107 -6.02 4.78 -8.82
C LEU A 107 -6.75 3.70 -8.01
N LEU A 108 -7.40 4.06 -6.90
CA LEU A 108 -8.23 3.13 -6.12
C LEU A 108 -9.42 2.61 -6.93
N ALA A 109 -10.06 3.46 -7.73
CA ALA A 109 -11.13 3.04 -8.63
C ALA A 109 -10.62 2.05 -9.69
N ALA A 110 -9.44 2.32 -10.27
CA ALA A 110 -8.81 1.37 -11.21
C ALA A 110 -8.49 0.02 -10.55
N CYS A 111 -8.00 0.01 -9.30
CA CYS A 111 -7.77 -1.24 -8.56
C CYS A 111 -9.06 -1.97 -8.17
N ARG A 112 -10.16 -1.24 -7.94
CA ARG A 112 -11.47 -1.84 -7.62
C ARG A 112 -12.09 -2.50 -8.84
N ASP A 113 -12.12 -1.80 -9.97
CA ASP A 113 -12.58 -2.34 -11.25
C ASP A 113 -11.74 -3.59 -11.64
N GLU A 114 -10.46 -3.62 -11.27
CA GLU A 114 -9.57 -4.77 -11.45
C GLU A 114 -9.98 -6.00 -10.62
N ALA A 115 -10.46 -5.81 -9.40
CA ALA A 115 -10.94 -6.91 -8.54
C ALA A 115 -12.27 -7.48 -9.07
N GLU A 116 -13.18 -6.62 -9.50
CA GLU A 116 -14.49 -7.02 -10.04
C GLU A 116 -14.36 -7.83 -11.36
N ASP A 117 -13.46 -7.43 -12.26
CA ASP A 117 -13.17 -8.18 -13.51
C ASP A 117 -12.51 -9.56 -13.24
N GLU A 118 -11.71 -9.68 -12.17
CA GLU A 118 -11.08 -10.94 -11.78
C GLU A 118 -12.11 -11.91 -11.17
N ASP A 119 -13.00 -11.42 -10.32
CA ASP A 119 -14.10 -12.19 -9.75
C ASP A 119 -15.08 -12.70 -10.83
N GLU A 120 -15.48 -11.86 -11.80
CA GLU A 120 -16.37 -12.28 -12.89
C GLU A 120 -15.75 -13.34 -13.81
N THR A 121 -14.43 -13.29 -14.03
CA THR A 121 -13.73 -14.27 -14.88
C THR A 121 -13.41 -15.58 -14.15
N GLU A 122 -13.15 -15.53 -12.84
CA GLU A 122 -12.88 -16.71 -12.00
C GLU A 122 -14.16 -17.50 -11.64
N ILE A 123 -15.30 -16.82 -11.48
CA ILE A 123 -16.58 -17.47 -11.13
C ILE A 123 -17.19 -18.26 -12.31
N SER A 124 -16.89 -17.91 -13.57
CA SER A 124 -17.49 -18.60 -14.74
C SER A 124 -16.77 -19.89 -15.18
N ASP A 125 -15.53 -20.17 -14.72
CA ASP A 125 -14.72 -21.33 -15.16
C ASP A 125 -14.68 -22.50 -14.14
N ARG A 126 -15.51 -22.48 -13.07
CA ARG A 126 -15.57 -23.54 -12.03
C ARG A 126 -16.91 -24.27 -11.92
N VAL A 127 -17.34 -25.05 -12.92
CA VAL A 127 -18.23 -26.24 -12.70
C VAL A 127 -18.03 -27.25 -13.84
N PRO A 128 -17.45 -28.44 -13.57
CA PRO A 128 -18.28 -29.64 -13.36
C PRO A 128 -18.13 -30.24 -11.95
N ARG A 129 -19.27 -30.41 -11.27
CA ARG A 129 -19.41 -31.09 -9.97
C ARG A 129 -19.26 -32.60 -10.15
N ASP A 130 -18.14 -33.13 -9.69
CA ASP A 130 -17.98 -34.53 -9.29
C ASP A 130 -18.17 -34.61 -7.76
N GLY A 131 -19.09 -35.47 -7.33
CA GLY A 131 -19.42 -35.70 -5.94
C GLY A 131 -18.41 -36.61 -5.26
N SER A 132 -17.41 -36.03 -4.60
CA SER A 132 -16.67 -36.71 -3.54
C SER A 132 -16.77 -35.92 -2.24
N ARG A 133 -17.21 -36.67 -1.22
CA ARG A 133 -17.45 -36.34 0.19
C ARG A 133 -16.57 -35.23 0.77
N SER A 134 -17.23 -34.43 1.60
CA SER A 134 -16.68 -33.57 2.65
C SER A 134 -15.34 -34.09 3.19
N GLY A 135 -14.29 -33.34 2.93
CA GLY A 135 -13.00 -33.41 3.61
C GLY A 135 -12.83 -32.14 4.42
N GLU A 136 -12.95 -32.30 5.72
CA GLU A 136 -12.46 -31.42 6.78
C GLU A 136 -11.01 -30.97 6.49
N GLY A 137 -10.71 -29.68 6.73
CA GLY A 137 -9.34 -29.15 6.90
C GLY A 137 -8.36 -29.35 5.73
N ALA A 138 -8.37 -28.46 4.73
CA ALA A 138 -7.27 -28.38 3.77
C ALA A 138 -6.15 -27.48 4.31
N ASP A 139 -5.24 -28.12 5.04
CA ASP A 139 -3.78 -27.96 5.03
C ASP A 139 -3.24 -26.58 4.55
N VAL A 140 -2.84 -25.74 5.52
CA VAL A 140 -2.04 -24.54 5.26
C VAL A 140 -0.68 -25.03 4.75
N SER A 141 -0.42 -24.73 3.48
CA SER A 141 0.63 -25.29 2.64
C SER A 141 2.02 -25.33 3.31
N ALA A 142 2.73 -26.44 3.10
CA ALA A 142 4.07 -26.83 3.55
C ALA A 142 5.27 -25.92 3.11
N TYR A 143 5.06 -24.60 3.09
CA TYR A 143 6.10 -23.56 3.11
C TYR A 143 5.88 -22.68 4.33
N ASP A 144 5.84 -23.31 5.51
CA ASP A 144 5.83 -22.62 6.80
C ASP A 144 7.23 -22.02 7.01
N GLY A 145 7.50 -20.93 6.30
CA GLY A 145 8.62 -20.06 6.63
C GLY A 145 8.38 -19.54 8.03
N GLU A 146 9.30 -19.83 8.95
CA GLU A 146 9.29 -19.52 10.39
C GLU A 146 9.02 -18.03 10.74
N PHE A 147 8.90 -17.17 9.73
CA PHE A 147 8.50 -15.76 9.83
C PHE A 147 7.13 -15.51 9.15
N GLY A 148 6.05 -15.72 9.90
CA GLY A 148 4.68 -15.41 9.48
C GLY A 148 4.35 -13.92 9.57
N PHE A 149 4.79 -13.11 8.59
CA PHE A 149 4.49 -11.66 8.58
C PHE A 149 2.98 -11.36 8.64
N ALA A 150 2.18 -12.17 7.92
CA ALA A 150 0.73 -12.02 7.89
C ALA A 150 0.07 -12.35 9.25
N GLU A 151 0.59 -13.34 9.96
CA GLU A 151 0.10 -13.71 11.30
C GLU A 151 0.43 -12.59 12.31
N ALA A 152 1.67 -12.10 12.32
CA ALA A 152 2.06 -10.98 13.16
C ALA A 152 1.25 -9.71 12.84
N ALA A 153 0.93 -9.47 11.56
CA ALA A 153 0.06 -8.38 11.15
C ALA A 153 -1.40 -8.57 11.61
N ALA A 154 -1.91 -9.81 11.56
CA ALA A 154 -3.24 -10.14 12.06
C ALA A 154 -3.35 -9.91 13.58
N GLU A 155 -2.33 -10.27 14.36
CA GLU A 155 -2.29 -9.97 15.80
C GLU A 155 -2.26 -8.45 16.07
N MET A 156 -1.55 -7.68 15.24
CA MET A 156 -1.56 -6.21 15.34
C MET A 156 -2.94 -5.64 15.00
N GLU A 157 -3.63 -6.19 14.00
CA GLU A 157 -4.98 -5.80 13.63
C GLU A 157 -6.00 -6.11 14.74
N GLU A 158 -5.93 -7.31 15.35
CA GLU A 158 -6.81 -7.70 16.46
C GLU A 158 -6.67 -6.74 17.65
N LYS A 159 -5.43 -6.33 17.98
CA LYS A 159 -5.18 -5.31 19.02
C LYS A 159 -5.76 -3.94 18.64
N ALA A 160 -5.73 -3.57 17.37
CA ALA A 160 -6.34 -2.34 16.91
C ALA A 160 -7.88 -2.40 16.94
N GLN A 161 -8.48 -3.55 16.61
CA GLN A 161 -9.93 -3.75 16.67
C GLN A 161 -10.48 -3.73 18.10
N SER A 162 -9.70 -4.23 19.06
CA SER A 162 -10.02 -4.23 20.49
C SER A 162 -9.58 -2.96 21.23
N PHE A 163 -9.05 -1.96 20.52
CA PHE A 163 -8.62 -0.71 21.12
C PHE A 163 -9.83 0.15 21.53
N ASP A 164 -10.07 0.22 22.83
CA ASP A 164 -11.13 1.01 23.46
C ASP A 164 -10.51 2.04 24.42
N PRO A 165 -10.15 3.24 23.93
CA PRO A 165 -9.46 4.24 24.74
C PRO A 165 -10.41 4.94 25.72
N ASP A 166 -10.02 5.03 27.00
CA ASP A 166 -10.81 5.72 28.04
C ASP A 166 -10.88 7.25 27.83
N GLY A 167 -9.96 7.80 27.03
CA GLY A 167 -9.89 9.22 26.80
C GLY A 167 -8.88 9.63 25.75
N MET A 168 -8.98 10.90 25.35
CA MET A 168 -8.20 11.51 24.27
C MET A 168 -6.67 11.34 24.43
N MET A 169 -6.16 11.34 25.67
CA MET A 169 -4.73 11.16 25.93
C MET A 169 -4.21 9.76 25.60
N GLN A 170 -5.04 8.72 25.70
CA GLN A 170 -4.67 7.37 25.28
C GLN A 170 -4.58 7.26 23.76
N VAL A 171 -5.46 7.96 23.03
CA VAL A 171 -5.40 8.06 21.56
C VAL A 171 -4.14 8.81 21.12
N LEU A 172 -3.80 9.92 21.79
CA LEU A 172 -2.55 10.63 21.54
C LEU A 172 -1.33 9.75 21.77
N ALA A 173 -1.28 9.00 22.88
CA ALA A 173 -0.20 8.07 23.17
C ALA A 173 -0.07 6.97 22.10
N ALA A 174 -1.21 6.46 21.59
CA ALA A 174 -1.21 5.50 20.48
C ALA A 174 -0.63 6.12 19.20
N ILE A 175 -1.06 7.32 18.81
CA ILE A 175 -0.57 8.03 17.62
C ILE A 175 0.94 8.34 17.75
N ASP A 176 1.39 8.81 18.91
CA ASP A 176 2.81 9.09 19.16
C ASP A 176 3.69 7.83 19.13
N SER A 177 3.09 6.64 19.30
CA SER A 177 3.81 5.37 19.18
C SER A 177 4.01 4.89 17.73
N PHE A 178 3.22 5.40 16.77
CA PHE A 178 3.25 4.96 15.37
C PHE A 178 4.61 5.11 14.68
N PRO A 179 5.36 6.22 14.83
CA PRO A 179 6.69 6.34 14.22
C PRO A 179 7.65 5.22 14.68
N THR A 180 7.60 4.85 15.96
CA THR A 180 8.41 3.77 16.54
C THR A 180 7.97 2.41 16.01
N GLY A 181 6.65 2.16 15.93
CA GLY A 181 6.10 0.94 15.35
C GLY A 181 6.48 0.76 13.88
N LEU A 182 6.31 1.79 13.05
CA LEU A 182 6.66 1.77 11.62
C LEU A 182 8.16 1.59 11.40
N THR A 183 9.01 2.22 12.21
CA THR A 183 10.47 2.00 12.19
C THR A 183 10.81 0.54 12.51
N SER A 184 10.10 -0.07 13.45
CA SER A 184 10.32 -1.46 13.84
C SER A 184 9.95 -2.43 12.71
N ILE A 185 8.86 -2.16 12.00
CA ILE A 185 8.47 -2.89 10.79
C ILE A 185 9.51 -2.67 9.67
N GLY A 186 9.99 -1.43 9.48
CA GLY A 186 11.06 -1.13 8.53
C GLY A 186 12.33 -1.95 8.78
N ASN A 187 12.72 -2.11 10.04
CA ASN A 187 13.90 -2.89 10.41
C ASN A 187 13.80 -4.38 10.00
N ILE A 188 12.59 -4.94 9.87
CA ILE A 188 12.39 -6.30 9.35
C ILE A 188 12.89 -6.37 7.90
N PHE A 189 12.47 -5.43 7.05
CA PHE A 189 12.89 -5.37 5.65
C PHE A 189 14.39 -5.12 5.52
N LYS A 190 14.95 -4.28 6.40
CA LYS A 190 16.41 -4.09 6.48
C LYS A 190 17.14 -5.42 6.76
N LEU A 191 16.68 -6.18 7.76
CA LEU A 191 17.22 -7.51 8.07
C LEU A 191 17.10 -8.48 6.89
N MET A 192 15.95 -8.45 6.20
CA MET A 192 15.74 -9.29 5.02
C MET A 192 16.70 -8.95 3.90
N ILE A 193 16.95 -7.66 3.62
CA ILE A 193 17.92 -7.22 2.59
C ILE A 193 19.32 -7.71 2.95
N GLU A 194 19.76 -7.49 4.20
CA GLU A 194 21.07 -7.93 4.69
C GLU A 194 21.26 -9.45 4.52
N ARG A 195 20.22 -10.25 4.79
CA ARG A 195 20.25 -11.71 4.58
C ARG A 195 20.09 -12.14 3.13
N CYS A 196 19.35 -11.38 2.31
CA CYS A 196 19.18 -11.67 0.88
C CYS A 196 20.50 -11.56 0.12
N ASP A 197 21.36 -10.61 0.48
CA ASP A 197 22.66 -10.44 -0.17
C ASP A 197 23.68 -11.51 0.27
N GLU A 198 23.56 -12.07 1.47
CA GLU A 198 24.52 -13.02 2.05
C GLU A 198 24.11 -14.50 1.94
N GLU A 199 22.84 -14.84 2.20
CA GLU A 199 22.40 -16.22 2.44
C GLU A 199 21.51 -16.80 1.34
N TYR A 200 20.87 -15.97 0.51
CA TYR A 200 19.87 -16.44 -0.46
C TYR A 200 20.29 -16.22 -1.92
N PRO A 201 20.12 -17.20 -2.82
CA PRO A 201 20.42 -17.04 -4.24
C PRO A 201 19.28 -16.28 -4.95
N LEU A 202 19.07 -15.02 -4.59
CA LEU A 202 18.01 -14.17 -5.13
C LEU A 202 18.55 -13.25 -6.24
N ASP A 203 17.67 -12.84 -7.16
CA ASP A 203 18.01 -11.83 -8.16
C ASP A 203 18.19 -10.46 -7.45
N PRO A 204 19.24 -9.68 -7.77
CA PRO A 204 19.51 -8.38 -7.15
C PRO A 204 18.32 -7.41 -7.17
N LYS A 205 17.42 -7.54 -8.16
CA LYS A 205 16.20 -6.72 -8.25
C LYS A 205 15.24 -6.93 -7.08
N VAL A 206 15.30 -8.09 -6.42
CA VAL A 206 14.48 -8.36 -5.22
C VAL A 206 15.00 -7.53 -4.05
N GLY A 207 16.32 -7.43 -3.87
CA GLY A 207 16.93 -6.56 -2.85
C GLY A 207 16.61 -5.08 -3.08
N GLU A 208 16.64 -4.62 -4.34
CA GLU A 208 16.22 -3.26 -4.71
C GLU A 208 14.75 -3.00 -4.35
N ALA A 209 13.85 -3.95 -4.66
CA ALA A 209 12.44 -3.83 -4.32
C ALA A 209 12.19 -3.80 -2.80
N LEU A 210 12.90 -4.63 -2.03
CA LEU A 210 12.82 -4.61 -0.56
C LEU A 210 13.37 -3.29 0.02
N SER A 211 14.41 -2.73 -0.58
CA SER A 211 14.98 -1.42 -0.19
C SER A 211 14.00 -0.27 -0.45
N GLU A 212 13.24 -0.35 -1.55
CA GLU A 212 12.16 0.61 -1.82
C GLU A 212 11.06 0.53 -0.75
N VAL A 213 10.64 -0.68 -0.35
CA VAL A 213 9.66 -0.86 0.74
C VAL A 213 10.17 -0.27 2.05
N PHE A 214 11.42 -0.53 2.43
CA PHE A 214 12.05 0.08 3.61
C PHE A 214 12.01 1.61 3.55
N THR A 215 12.35 2.19 2.41
CA THR A 215 12.34 3.65 2.23
C THR A 215 10.93 4.24 2.38
N LEU A 216 9.91 3.55 1.85
CA LEU A 216 8.51 3.96 1.99
C LEU A 216 8.03 3.87 3.45
N LEU A 217 8.48 2.86 4.21
CA LEU A 217 8.15 2.75 5.64
C LEU A 217 8.78 3.88 6.46
N GLN A 218 10.00 4.30 6.14
CA GLN A 218 10.60 5.48 6.78
C GLN A 218 9.81 6.76 6.49
N GLN A 219 9.36 6.95 5.24
CA GLN A 219 8.50 8.08 4.87
C GLN A 219 7.13 8.03 5.58
N ALA A 220 6.58 6.83 5.77
CA ALA A 220 5.37 6.65 6.56
C ALA A 220 5.59 7.01 8.03
N GLY A 221 6.75 6.69 8.60
CA GLY A 221 7.16 7.12 9.94
C GLY A 221 7.21 8.64 10.09
N GLU A 222 7.82 9.35 9.14
CA GLU A 222 7.84 10.83 9.12
C GLU A 222 6.41 11.41 9.03
N ALA A 223 5.53 10.80 8.23
CA ALA A 223 4.13 11.22 8.13
C ALA A 223 3.36 10.97 9.44
N ALA A 224 3.68 9.88 10.15
CA ALA A 224 3.09 9.56 11.44
C ALA A 224 3.52 10.57 12.53
N GLU A 225 4.77 11.03 12.52
CA GLU A 225 5.21 12.11 13.43
C GLU A 225 4.42 13.40 13.22
N GLU A 226 4.13 13.73 11.96
CA GLU A 226 3.33 14.91 11.63
C GLU A 226 1.87 14.76 12.08
N ALA A 227 1.33 13.54 12.05
CA ALA A 227 0.00 13.26 12.59
C ALA A 227 -0.08 13.51 14.11
N GLY A 228 0.94 13.09 14.87
CA GLY A 228 1.04 13.38 16.31
C GLY A 228 1.10 14.87 16.62
N LYS A 229 1.90 15.64 15.85
CA LYS A 229 1.94 17.11 15.96
C LYS A 229 0.58 17.74 15.64
N THR A 230 -0.03 17.31 14.54
CA THR A 230 -1.36 17.79 14.12
C THR A 230 -2.40 17.55 15.22
N PHE A 231 -2.35 16.39 15.88
CA PHE A 231 -3.24 16.08 16.99
C PHE A 231 -3.05 17.05 18.16
N ARG A 232 -1.79 17.31 18.56
CA ARG A 232 -1.46 18.22 19.65
C ARG A 232 -1.88 19.65 19.35
N GLU A 233 -1.67 20.12 18.12
CA GLU A 233 -2.10 21.45 17.67
C GLU A 233 -3.64 21.57 17.66
N ALA A 234 -4.34 20.54 17.19
CA ALA A 234 -5.81 20.56 17.12
C ALA A 234 -6.49 20.51 18.50
N HIS A 235 -5.85 19.88 19.49
CA HIS A 235 -6.39 19.67 20.83
C HIS A 235 -5.62 20.41 21.92
N GLU A 236 -4.86 21.45 21.57
CA GLU A 236 -3.97 22.18 22.49
C GLU A 236 -4.68 22.58 23.78
N ALA A 237 -5.88 23.17 23.68
CA ALA A 237 -6.65 23.64 24.83
C ALA A 237 -7.21 22.52 25.72
N ASP A 238 -7.49 21.34 25.15
CA ASP A 238 -8.00 20.19 25.90
C ASP A 238 -6.85 19.39 26.52
N ILE A 239 -5.72 19.28 25.82
CA ILE A 239 -4.48 18.70 26.34
C ILE A 239 -3.96 19.55 27.50
N GLU A 240 -3.91 20.88 27.37
CA GLU A 240 -3.47 21.78 28.45
C GLU A 240 -4.33 21.60 29.71
N ARG A 241 -5.65 21.43 29.56
CA ARG A 241 -6.57 21.18 30.68
C ARG A 241 -6.33 19.81 31.34
N LEU A 242 -6.01 18.79 30.54
CA LEU A 242 -5.78 17.43 31.03
C LEU A 242 -4.37 17.24 31.62
N GLU A 243 -3.37 17.98 31.13
CA GLU A 243 -1.98 17.93 31.59
C GLU A 243 -1.72 18.88 32.79
N ASP A 244 -2.41 20.02 32.88
CA ASP A 244 -2.34 20.95 34.02
C ASP A 244 -3.76 21.28 34.57
N PRO A 245 -4.39 20.34 35.29
CA PRO A 245 -5.73 20.56 35.85
C PRO A 245 -5.69 21.70 36.86
N ARG A 246 -6.53 22.73 36.67
CA ARG A 246 -6.60 23.81 37.66
C ARG A 246 -7.10 23.25 39.00
N VAL A 247 -6.53 23.77 40.09
CA VAL A 247 -6.89 23.36 41.47
C VAL A 247 -8.40 23.42 41.68
N GLY A 248 -9.05 22.25 41.76
CA GLY A 248 -10.48 22.10 42.05
C GLY A 248 -11.41 21.77 40.88
N GLU A 249 -10.92 21.55 39.65
CA GLU A 249 -11.75 21.17 38.49
C GLU A 249 -12.42 19.79 38.62
N GLU A 250 -11.81 18.85 39.34
CA GLU A 250 -12.38 17.51 39.62
C GLU A 250 -13.73 17.58 40.37
N LYS A 251 -13.98 18.65 41.13
CA LYS A 251 -15.23 18.83 41.88
C LYS A 251 -16.41 19.28 41.01
N TRP A 252 -16.16 19.70 39.77
CA TRP A 252 -17.19 20.25 38.88
C TRP A 252 -17.51 19.33 37.69
N ASN A 253 -16.73 18.27 37.48
CA ASN A 253 -17.03 17.25 36.48
C ASN A 253 -18.07 16.25 37.02
N TYR A 254 -19.31 16.71 37.18
CA TYR A 254 -20.48 15.86 37.45
C TYR A 254 -21.14 15.45 36.13
N ASN A 255 -20.54 14.49 35.42
CA ASN A 255 -21.24 13.67 34.44
C ASN A 255 -20.99 12.22 34.91
N GLY A 256 -21.92 11.45 35.50
CA GLY A 256 -23.36 11.63 35.48
C GLY A 256 -23.92 11.15 34.15
N ASP A 257 -24.02 9.83 34.00
CA ASP A 257 -24.61 9.02 32.91
C ASP A 257 -23.79 8.78 31.63
#